data_AF-A0A8T5QM72-F1
#
_entry.id   AF-A0A8T5QM72-F1
#
_cell.length_a   1.000
_cell.length_b   1.000
_cell.length_c   1.000
_cell.angle_alpha   90.00
_cell.angle_beta   90.00
_cell.angle_gamma   90.00
#
_symmetry.space_group_name_H-M   'P 1'
#
loop_
_entity.id
_entity.type
_entity.pdbx_description
1 polymer ?
#
loop_
_entity_poly.entity_id
_entity_poly.type
_entity_poly.pdbx_seq_one_letter_code
_entity_poly.pdbx_strand_id
1 'polypeptide(L)'
;LLENGFSLLFGAYYFEDVKLYNKAKKILIAELNEQILDDGAHFELSPMYHQLMLLKVMDCVNLVKNNSYKNQELLYFLKEKADIMLDWINAMTFRNGDIPLFNDSAKHIAPTTSELNDYAKKLNLNSQRRVNNHLTVCGYRKYVQSRYELIVDMGNIGPNYIPGHAHADTFNFELHVDNKPFIVDTGISTYEKNELRQRERSTESHNTVVINDTNQSQVWGGFRVGERAKIIEIRENENQIIACHDGYKNLGVFHKRLFKTRKKNIKIKDFLIGKKVDAKAYIHFHPCIRNIFITSNHIHLLDIDCHIQFKGTSLMIEKKTYNYAFGFNKTQKSIVLEVSFKEELITAISIN
;
A
#
# COMPACT_ATOMS: atom_id res chain seq x y z
N LEU A 1 -11.13 -18.71 3.52
CA LEU A 1 -12.27 -19.19 4.35
C LEU A 1 -13.41 -18.18 4.36
N LEU A 2 -13.11 -16.89 4.53
CA LEU A 2 -14.07 -15.79 4.50
C LEU A 2 -15.03 -15.79 3.28
N GLU A 3 -14.51 -16.03 2.06
CA GLU A 3 -15.33 -16.19 0.83
C GLU A 3 -16.45 -17.24 0.93
N ASN A 4 -16.15 -18.38 1.57
CA ASN A 4 -17.13 -19.42 1.81
C ASN A 4 -18.19 -18.94 2.82
N GLY A 5 -17.77 -18.14 3.82
CA GLY A 5 -18.68 -17.52 4.79
C GLY A 5 -19.71 -16.62 4.12
N PHE A 6 -19.28 -15.75 3.19
CA PHE A 6 -20.19 -14.91 2.41
C PHE A 6 -21.17 -15.76 1.59
N SER A 7 -20.64 -16.72 0.83
CA SER A 7 -21.46 -17.60 -0.03
C SER A 7 -22.50 -18.39 0.77
N LEU A 8 -22.10 -18.93 1.93
CA LEU A 8 -22.99 -19.64 2.83
C LEU A 8 -24.08 -18.72 3.40
N LEU A 9 -23.78 -17.45 3.67
CA LEU A 9 -24.79 -16.50 4.15
C LEU A 9 -25.86 -16.26 3.08
N PHE A 10 -25.45 -16.04 1.83
CA PHE A 10 -26.38 -15.90 0.71
C PHE A 10 -27.26 -17.14 0.54
N GLY A 11 -26.65 -18.33 0.56
CA GLY A 11 -27.41 -19.59 0.52
C GLY A 11 -28.38 -19.73 1.69
N ALA A 12 -27.95 -19.33 2.90
CA ALA A 12 -28.78 -19.40 4.09
C ALA A 12 -30.03 -18.51 4.01
N TYR A 13 -29.91 -17.29 3.47
CA TYR A 13 -31.04 -16.40 3.27
C TYR A 13 -31.93 -16.84 2.10
N TYR A 14 -31.34 -17.32 1.00
CA TYR A 14 -32.08 -17.77 -0.17
C TYR A 14 -32.94 -19.01 0.10
N PHE A 15 -32.38 -20.00 0.81
CA PHE A 15 -33.08 -21.25 1.13
C PHE A 15 -33.74 -21.25 2.51
N GLU A 16 -33.64 -20.15 3.26
CA GLU A 16 -34.07 -20.08 4.66
C GLU A 16 -33.51 -21.23 5.53
N ASP A 17 -32.24 -21.60 5.33
CA ASP A 17 -31.58 -22.72 6.00
C ASP A 17 -30.79 -22.28 7.25
N VAL A 18 -31.22 -22.76 8.42
CA VAL A 18 -30.61 -22.42 9.71
C VAL A 18 -29.22 -23.01 9.91
N LYS A 19 -28.93 -24.19 9.33
CA LYS A 19 -27.61 -24.83 9.43
C LYS A 19 -26.59 -24.04 8.61
N LEU A 20 -26.96 -23.62 7.40
CA LEU A 20 -26.15 -22.73 6.58
C LEU A 20 -25.91 -21.39 7.29
N TYR A 21 -26.97 -20.79 7.86
CA TYR A 21 -26.85 -19.52 8.58
C TYR A 21 -25.87 -19.61 9.76
N ASN A 22 -25.99 -20.63 10.60
CA ASN A 22 -25.13 -20.80 11.76
C ASN A 22 -23.67 -21.03 11.34
N LYS A 23 -23.43 -21.78 10.27
CA LYS A 23 -22.09 -21.98 9.71
C LYS A 23 -21.51 -20.69 9.14
N ALA A 24 -22.31 -19.94 8.38
CA ALA A 24 -21.94 -18.64 7.82
C ALA A 24 -21.59 -17.64 8.92
N LYS A 25 -22.49 -17.44 9.89
CA LYS A 25 -22.30 -16.53 11.04
C LYS A 25 -21.02 -16.86 11.80
N LYS A 26 -20.76 -18.15 12.09
CA LYS A 26 -19.54 -18.58 12.78
C LYS A 26 -18.28 -18.22 11.99
N ILE A 27 -18.27 -18.48 10.69
CA ILE A 27 -17.13 -18.16 9.82
C ILE A 27 -16.94 -16.65 9.71
N LEU A 28 -18.00 -15.90 9.40
CA LEU A 28 -17.93 -14.45 9.18
C LEU A 28 -17.45 -13.71 10.43
N ILE A 29 -17.96 -14.05 11.62
CA ILE A 29 -17.53 -13.40 12.86
C ILE A 29 -16.05 -13.69 13.14
N ALA A 30 -15.62 -14.95 13.03
CA ALA A 30 -14.23 -15.32 13.29
C ALA A 30 -13.28 -14.65 12.29
N GLU A 31 -13.57 -14.76 10.99
CA GLU A 31 -12.69 -14.27 9.94
C GLU A 31 -12.69 -12.74 9.84
N LEU A 32 -13.82 -12.04 10.00
CA LEU A 32 -13.81 -10.56 9.97
C LEU A 32 -13.18 -9.96 11.23
N ASN A 33 -13.09 -10.70 12.34
CA ASN A 33 -12.31 -10.28 13.51
C ASN A 33 -10.81 -10.50 13.32
N GLU A 34 -10.41 -11.54 12.60
CA GLU A 34 -9.00 -11.83 12.30
C GLU A 34 -8.47 -10.93 11.17
N GLN A 35 -9.24 -10.78 10.09
CA GLN A 35 -8.75 -10.21 8.84
C GLN A 35 -8.91 -8.69 8.74
N ILE A 36 -9.75 -8.08 9.58
CA ILE A 36 -9.94 -6.62 9.63
C ILE A 36 -9.26 -6.09 10.88
N LEU A 37 -8.18 -5.35 10.68
CA LEU A 37 -7.37 -4.76 11.74
C LEU A 37 -8.16 -3.66 12.49
N ASP A 38 -7.66 -3.26 13.66
CA ASP A 38 -8.31 -2.26 14.51
C ASP A 38 -8.45 -0.88 13.86
N ASP A 39 -7.57 -0.55 12.90
CA ASP A 39 -7.64 0.67 12.08
C ASP A 39 -8.47 0.50 10.80
N GLY A 40 -9.14 -0.64 10.63
CA GLY A 40 -10.03 -0.95 9.52
C GLY A 40 -9.35 -1.59 8.31
N ALA A 41 -8.02 -1.66 8.27
CA ALA A 41 -7.32 -2.27 7.15
C ALA A 41 -7.68 -3.75 7.00
N HIS A 42 -7.69 -4.24 5.76
CA HIS A 42 -7.64 -5.69 5.55
C HIS A 42 -6.18 -6.13 5.69
N PHE A 43 -5.93 -7.21 6.43
CA PHE A 43 -4.61 -7.66 6.86
C PHE A 43 -3.61 -8.05 5.75
N GLU A 44 -4.05 -8.16 4.49
CA GLU A 44 -3.20 -8.43 3.33
C GLU A 44 -2.56 -7.14 2.80
N LEU A 45 -3.00 -5.98 3.32
CA LEU A 45 -2.41 -4.67 3.04
C LEU A 45 -2.37 -4.35 1.53
N SER A 46 -3.29 -4.91 0.74
CA SER A 46 -3.53 -4.50 -0.64
C SER A 46 -4.79 -3.62 -0.69
N PRO A 47 -4.66 -2.32 -1.03
CA PRO A 47 -5.82 -1.44 -1.23
C PRO A 47 -6.89 -1.99 -2.18
N MET A 48 -6.49 -2.67 -3.25
CA MET A 48 -7.44 -3.28 -4.20
C MET A 48 -8.20 -4.45 -3.57
N TYR A 49 -7.53 -5.37 -2.88
CA TYR A 49 -8.20 -6.49 -2.20
C TYR A 49 -9.07 -6.01 -1.03
N HIS A 50 -8.65 -4.95 -0.34
CA HIS A 50 -9.48 -4.29 0.65
C HIS A 50 -10.81 -3.79 0.05
N GLN A 51 -10.78 -3.12 -1.11
CA GLN A 51 -12.00 -2.66 -1.81
C GLN A 51 -12.93 -3.82 -2.17
N LEU A 52 -12.38 -4.93 -2.68
CA LEU A 52 -13.15 -6.14 -2.99
C LEU A 52 -13.78 -6.76 -1.74
N MET A 53 -13.02 -6.82 -0.64
CA MET A 53 -13.52 -7.38 0.62
C MET A 53 -14.63 -6.51 1.22
N LEU A 54 -14.44 -5.19 1.20
CA LEU A 54 -15.43 -4.23 1.67
C LEU A 54 -16.75 -4.34 0.87
N LEU A 55 -16.67 -4.48 -0.45
CA LEU A 55 -17.84 -4.73 -1.28
C LEU A 55 -18.63 -5.95 -0.79
N LYS A 56 -17.96 -7.07 -0.52
CA LYS A 56 -18.61 -8.31 -0.05
C LYS A 56 -19.24 -8.18 1.33
N VAL A 57 -18.59 -7.45 2.24
CA VAL A 57 -19.17 -7.14 3.56
C VAL A 57 -20.43 -6.29 3.39
N MET A 58 -20.40 -5.27 2.53
CA MET A 58 -21.57 -4.43 2.23
C MET A 58 -22.69 -5.20 1.54
N ASP A 59 -22.37 -6.15 0.67
CA ASP A 59 -23.37 -7.04 0.06
C ASP A 59 -24.07 -7.91 1.11
N CYS A 60 -23.33 -8.37 2.13
CA CYS A 60 -23.92 -9.08 3.26
C CYS A 60 -24.78 -8.15 4.13
N VAL A 61 -24.37 -6.89 4.34
CA VAL A 61 -25.21 -5.88 4.99
C VAL A 61 -26.51 -5.68 4.20
N ASN A 62 -26.42 -5.54 2.88
CA ASN A 62 -27.57 -5.37 2.00
C ASN A 62 -28.53 -6.55 2.07
N LEU A 63 -28.00 -7.77 1.98
CA LEU A 63 -28.76 -9.02 2.08
C LEU A 63 -29.51 -9.09 3.42
N VAL A 64 -28.80 -8.96 4.53
CA VAL A 64 -29.38 -9.10 5.88
C VAL A 64 -30.37 -7.97 6.18
N LYS A 65 -30.08 -6.74 5.77
CA LYS A 65 -30.93 -5.56 6.03
C LYS A 65 -32.30 -5.68 5.35
N ASN A 66 -32.36 -6.25 4.15
CA ASN A 66 -33.56 -6.26 3.32
C ASN A 66 -34.36 -7.58 3.41
N ASN A 67 -34.01 -8.48 4.33
CA ASN A 67 -34.69 -9.77 4.51
C ASN A 67 -35.01 -10.03 5.99
N SER A 68 -36.18 -10.61 6.28
CA SER A 68 -36.69 -10.79 7.66
C SER A 68 -36.39 -12.16 8.28
N TYR A 69 -35.61 -13.02 7.63
CA TYR A 69 -35.42 -14.42 8.03
C TYR A 69 -34.72 -14.61 9.40
N LYS A 70 -33.75 -13.76 9.77
CA LYS A 70 -33.00 -13.85 11.04
C LYS A 70 -32.94 -12.51 11.78
N ASN A 71 -32.54 -12.59 13.05
CA ASN A 71 -32.36 -11.41 13.90
C ASN A 71 -31.27 -10.46 13.36
N GLN A 72 -31.26 -9.23 13.85
CA GLN A 72 -30.36 -8.17 13.37
C GLN A 72 -28.96 -8.19 14.01
N GLU A 73 -28.61 -9.22 14.79
CA GLU A 73 -27.31 -9.29 15.49
C GLU A 73 -26.15 -9.30 14.49
N LEU A 74 -26.23 -10.16 13.46
CA LEU A 74 -25.21 -10.22 12.41
C LEU A 74 -25.18 -8.93 11.58
N LEU A 75 -26.33 -8.27 11.41
CA LEU A 75 -26.40 -6.98 10.70
C LEU A 75 -25.54 -5.92 11.40
N TYR A 76 -25.67 -5.81 12.73
CA TYR A 76 -24.91 -4.84 13.51
C TYR A 76 -23.40 -5.07 13.37
N PHE A 77 -22.96 -6.32 13.52
CA PHE A 77 -21.55 -6.70 13.35
C PHE A 77 -21.00 -6.37 11.95
N LEU A 78 -21.74 -6.73 10.90
CA LEU A 78 -21.31 -6.46 9.52
C LEU A 78 -21.25 -4.96 9.22
N LYS A 79 -22.19 -4.16 9.75
CA LYS A 79 -22.16 -2.70 9.63
C LYS A 79 -20.96 -2.09 10.32
N GLU A 80 -20.64 -2.53 11.53
CA GLU A 80 -19.48 -2.06 12.28
C GLU A 80 -18.17 -2.32 11.50
N LYS A 81 -18.02 -3.53 10.95
CA LYS A 81 -16.87 -3.86 10.11
C LYS A 81 -16.82 -3.06 8.81
N ALA A 82 -17.97 -2.87 8.14
CA ALA A 82 -18.03 -2.05 6.93
C ALA A 82 -17.67 -0.58 7.21
N ASP A 83 -18.14 0.00 8.32
CA ASP A 83 -17.85 1.40 8.70
C ASP A 83 -16.34 1.63 8.88
N ILE A 84 -15.64 0.77 9.63
CA ILE A 84 -14.19 0.94 9.86
C ILE A 84 -13.36 0.70 8.58
N MET A 85 -13.79 -0.24 7.72
CA MET A 85 -13.14 -0.48 6.44
C MET A 85 -13.35 0.69 5.48
N LEU A 86 -14.56 1.28 5.45
CA LEU A 86 -14.84 2.51 4.69
C LEU A 86 -13.95 3.66 5.15
N ASP A 87 -13.78 3.86 6.46
CA ASP A 87 -12.91 4.89 7.01
C ASP A 87 -11.46 4.68 6.53
N TRP A 88 -10.96 3.44 6.55
CA TRP A 88 -9.61 3.10 6.08
C TRP A 88 -9.39 3.40 4.60
N ILE A 89 -10.29 2.92 3.72
CA ILE A 89 -10.11 3.13 2.27
C ILE A 89 -10.24 4.60 1.88
N ASN A 90 -11.13 5.34 2.55
CA ASN A 90 -11.22 6.80 2.36
C ASN A 90 -9.94 7.51 2.79
N ALA A 91 -9.31 7.08 3.88
CA ALA A 91 -8.02 7.61 4.29
C ALA A 91 -6.90 7.28 3.29
N MET A 92 -6.88 6.08 2.70
CA MET A 92 -5.88 5.65 1.72
C MET A 92 -6.08 6.21 0.31
N THR A 93 -7.28 6.66 -0.03
CA THR A 93 -7.60 7.16 -1.38
C THR A 93 -7.06 8.58 -1.55
N PHE A 94 -6.28 8.83 -2.60
CA PHE A 94 -5.85 10.17 -3.00
C PHE A 94 -7.03 11.05 -3.42
N ARG A 95 -6.88 12.37 -3.37
CA ARG A 95 -7.93 13.34 -3.73
C ARG A 95 -8.46 13.18 -5.15
N ASN A 96 -7.67 12.63 -6.06
CA ASN A 96 -8.09 12.35 -7.43
C ASN A 96 -8.89 11.03 -7.57
N GLY A 97 -9.08 10.29 -6.47
CA GLY A 97 -9.81 9.02 -6.44
C GLY A 97 -8.93 7.78 -6.64
N ASP A 98 -7.63 7.94 -6.93
CA ASP A 98 -6.71 6.81 -7.02
C ASP A 98 -6.43 6.22 -5.62
N ILE A 99 -6.16 4.92 -5.61
CA ILE A 99 -5.55 4.22 -4.46
C ILE A 99 -4.06 3.98 -4.76
N PRO A 100 -3.18 3.89 -3.75
CA PRO A 100 -1.81 3.50 -3.98
C PRO A 100 -1.74 2.05 -4.48
N LEU A 101 -0.78 1.75 -5.34
CA LEU A 101 -0.61 0.42 -5.94
C LEU A 101 0.29 -0.48 -5.08
N PHE A 102 0.21 -0.35 -3.75
CA PHE A 102 0.96 -1.18 -2.81
C PHE A 102 0.53 -2.64 -2.86
N ASN A 103 1.49 -3.53 -2.65
CA ASN A 103 1.31 -4.97 -2.71
C ASN A 103 0.61 -5.39 -4.02
N ASP A 104 -0.23 -6.42 -4.00
CA ASP A 104 -1.03 -6.78 -5.18
C ASP A 104 -2.23 -5.85 -5.36
N SER A 105 -1.96 -4.64 -5.84
CA SER A 105 -3.00 -3.69 -6.25
C SER A 105 -2.88 -3.33 -7.72
N ALA A 106 -4.02 -3.30 -8.41
CA ALA A 106 -4.13 -2.91 -9.80
C ALA A 106 -5.39 -2.08 -10.03
N LYS A 107 -5.32 -1.14 -10.98
CA LYS A 107 -6.48 -0.33 -11.37
C LYS A 107 -7.50 -1.17 -12.15
N HIS A 108 -8.77 -0.76 -12.11
CA HIS A 108 -9.88 -1.31 -12.90
C HIS A 108 -10.27 -2.77 -12.60
N ILE A 109 -9.91 -3.30 -11.42
CA ILE A 109 -10.33 -4.64 -10.95
C ILE A 109 -11.41 -4.54 -9.87
N ALA A 110 -11.20 -3.67 -8.89
CA ALA A 110 -12.12 -3.42 -7.78
C ALA A 110 -13.00 -2.19 -8.07
N PRO A 111 -14.18 -2.06 -7.43
CA PRO A 111 -14.93 -0.81 -7.45
C PRO A 111 -14.08 0.33 -6.88
N THR A 112 -14.27 1.52 -7.42
CA THR A 112 -13.61 2.74 -6.91
C THR A 112 -14.11 3.10 -5.52
N THR A 113 -13.32 3.87 -4.78
CA THR A 113 -13.71 4.39 -3.47
C THR A 113 -15.00 5.23 -3.55
N SER A 114 -15.21 5.96 -4.65
CA SER A 114 -16.46 6.72 -4.85
C SER A 114 -17.67 5.80 -4.98
N GLU A 115 -17.57 4.74 -5.78
CA GLU A 115 -18.66 3.76 -5.94
C GLU A 115 -18.97 3.03 -4.62
N LEU A 116 -17.94 2.68 -3.84
CA LEU A 116 -18.10 2.10 -2.52
C LEU A 116 -18.81 3.05 -1.55
N ASN A 117 -18.43 4.34 -1.53
CA ASN A 117 -19.10 5.35 -0.72
C ASN A 117 -20.57 5.56 -1.13
N ASP A 118 -20.86 5.55 -2.42
CA ASP A 118 -22.23 5.67 -2.91
C ASP A 118 -23.08 4.44 -2.57
N TYR A 119 -22.48 3.25 -2.58
CA TYR A 119 -23.14 2.05 -2.09
C TYR A 119 -23.39 2.12 -0.57
N ALA A 120 -22.38 2.54 0.20
CA ALA A 120 -22.48 2.70 1.65
C ALA A 120 -23.62 3.67 2.06
N LYS A 121 -23.79 4.78 1.34
CA LYS A 121 -24.90 5.72 1.55
C LYS A 121 -26.26 5.04 1.38
N LYS A 122 -26.44 4.23 0.33
CA LYS A 122 -27.69 3.46 0.10
C LYS A 122 -27.97 2.46 1.23
N LEU A 123 -26.92 1.96 1.87
CA LEU A 123 -27.01 1.03 3.00
C LEU A 123 -27.23 1.72 4.36
N ASN A 124 -27.20 3.05 4.42
CA ASN A 124 -27.23 3.85 5.66
C ASN A 124 -26.07 3.46 6.60
N LEU A 125 -24.87 3.32 6.04
CA LEU A 125 -23.61 3.17 6.79
C LEU A 125 -23.10 4.56 7.23
N ASN A 126 -22.41 4.62 8.36
CA ASN A 126 -21.98 5.87 9.00
C ASN A 126 -20.45 5.98 8.98
N SER A 127 -19.86 6.24 7.82
CA SER A 127 -18.40 6.39 7.63
C SER A 127 -17.82 7.72 8.14
N GLN A 128 -18.27 8.20 9.30
CA GLN A 128 -17.86 9.51 9.84
C GLN A 128 -17.52 9.48 11.35
N ARG A 129 -17.46 8.30 11.97
CA ARG A 129 -17.34 8.22 13.44
C ARG A 129 -15.91 8.14 13.96
N ARG A 130 -14.90 7.87 13.13
CA ARG A 130 -13.51 7.80 13.58
C ARG A 130 -12.60 8.65 12.71
N VAL A 131 -12.75 9.97 12.82
CA VAL A 131 -11.74 10.94 12.37
C VAL A 131 -10.54 10.89 13.32
N ASN A 132 -9.86 9.75 13.35
CA ASN A 132 -8.49 9.66 13.84
C ASN A 132 -7.71 8.99 12.72
N ASN A 133 -6.91 9.81 12.03
CA ASN A 133 -6.05 9.53 10.87
C ASN A 133 -4.94 8.52 11.18
N HIS A 134 -5.25 7.45 11.86
CA HIS A 134 -4.27 6.52 12.38
C HIS A 134 -4.42 5.22 11.62
N LEU A 135 -3.87 5.23 10.40
CA LEU A 135 -3.43 4.06 9.63
C LEU A 135 -2.28 3.32 10.37
N THR A 136 -2.28 3.37 11.70
CA THR A 136 -1.13 3.05 12.55
C THR A 136 -0.89 1.57 12.68
N VAL A 137 -1.97 0.80 12.80
CA VAL A 137 -1.94 -0.64 13.04
C VAL A 137 -1.51 -1.38 11.78
N CYS A 138 -2.03 -0.99 10.62
CA CYS A 138 -1.60 -1.53 9.33
C CYS A 138 -0.20 -1.07 8.91
N GLY A 139 0.28 0.04 9.49
CA GLY A 139 1.62 0.57 9.27
C GLY A 139 1.73 1.59 8.14
N TYR A 140 0.63 2.00 7.52
CA TYR A 140 0.65 3.06 6.51
C TYR A 140 0.56 4.45 7.13
N ARG A 141 1.09 5.49 6.49
CA ARG A 141 0.80 6.88 6.88
C ARG A 141 0.49 7.70 5.66
N LYS A 142 -0.52 8.55 5.76
CA LYS A 142 -0.85 9.55 4.74
C LYS A 142 -0.61 10.95 5.27
N TYR A 143 0.20 11.72 4.54
CA TYR A 143 0.43 13.13 4.78
C TYR A 143 -0.25 13.94 3.68
N VAL A 144 -1.09 14.89 4.08
CA VAL A 144 -1.86 15.73 3.17
C VAL A 144 -1.43 17.19 3.34
N GLN A 145 -0.96 17.81 2.27
CA GLN A 145 -0.64 19.24 2.19
C GLN A 145 -1.48 19.89 1.11
N SER A 146 -1.37 21.21 0.93
CA SER A 146 -2.17 21.93 -0.07
C SER A 146 -1.94 21.37 -1.49
N ARG A 147 -0.67 21.18 -1.87
CA ARG A 147 -0.27 20.75 -3.21
C ARG A 147 0.12 19.30 -3.36
N TYR A 148 0.22 18.53 -2.28
CA TYR A 148 0.63 17.14 -2.39
C TYR A 148 -0.02 16.24 -1.36
N GLU A 149 -0.06 14.96 -1.70
CA GLU A 149 -0.41 13.85 -0.82
C GLU A 149 0.69 12.80 -0.91
N LEU A 150 1.19 12.36 0.24
CA LEU A 150 2.22 11.34 0.35
C LEU A 150 1.67 10.18 1.17
N ILE A 151 1.71 8.97 0.64
CA ILE A 151 1.42 7.75 1.39
C ILE A 151 2.72 6.95 1.51
N VAL A 152 3.07 6.54 2.72
CA VAL A 152 4.29 5.77 3.01
C VAL A 152 3.94 4.43 3.66
N ASP A 153 4.70 3.40 3.33
CA ASP A 153 4.67 2.10 3.98
C ASP A 153 5.69 2.03 5.13
N MET A 154 5.21 1.83 6.35
CA MET A 154 5.99 1.63 7.57
C MET A 154 5.52 0.37 8.31
N GLY A 155 4.79 -0.51 7.63
CA GLY A 155 4.19 -1.71 8.19
C GLY A 155 5.09 -2.94 8.13
N ASN A 156 4.72 -3.95 8.91
CA ASN A 156 5.24 -5.30 8.72
C ASN A 156 4.42 -6.02 7.66
N ILE A 157 5.05 -6.90 6.89
CA ILE A 157 4.33 -7.80 5.98
C ILE A 157 3.36 -8.69 6.79
N GLY A 158 2.08 -8.63 6.44
CA GLY A 158 1.01 -9.45 6.99
C GLY A 158 0.18 -10.18 5.91
N PRO A 159 -0.69 -11.13 6.32
CA PRO A 159 -0.65 -11.85 7.59
C PRO A 159 0.50 -12.86 7.65
N ASN A 160 0.88 -13.30 8.87
CA ASN A 160 2.10 -14.10 9.02
C ASN A 160 2.05 -15.48 8.32
N TYR A 161 0.87 -16.08 8.26
CA TYR A 161 0.64 -17.43 7.76
C TYR A 161 0.34 -17.48 6.25
N ILE A 162 -0.03 -16.37 5.61
CA ILE A 162 -0.35 -16.32 4.18
C ILE A 162 -0.10 -14.95 3.52
N PRO A 163 1.17 -14.48 3.46
CA PRO A 163 1.50 -13.21 2.79
C PRO A 163 1.54 -13.37 1.26
N GLY A 164 0.46 -13.91 0.66
CA GLY A 164 0.41 -14.26 -0.76
C GLY A 164 0.52 -13.05 -1.68
N HIS A 165 0.00 -11.92 -1.20
CA HIS A 165 -0.09 -10.66 -1.94
C HIS A 165 1.00 -9.66 -1.57
N ALA A 166 1.86 -10.00 -0.62
CA ALA A 166 2.91 -9.13 -0.13
C ALA A 166 4.11 -9.05 -1.07
N HIS A 167 4.75 -7.89 -1.12
CA HIS A 167 5.95 -7.63 -1.91
C HIS A 167 7.18 -7.46 -1.01
N ALA A 168 8.34 -7.21 -1.60
CA ALA A 168 9.54 -6.82 -0.89
C ALA A 168 9.66 -5.28 -0.87
N ASP A 169 8.63 -4.61 -0.36
CA ASP A 169 8.35 -3.18 -0.54
C ASP A 169 8.32 -2.35 0.76
N THR A 170 8.69 -2.91 1.91
CA THR A 170 8.94 -2.15 3.16
C THR A 170 9.65 -0.81 2.88
N PHE A 171 9.12 0.26 3.46
CA PHE A 171 9.56 1.66 3.27
C PHE A 171 9.27 2.30 1.91
N ASN A 172 8.49 1.64 1.05
CA ASN A 172 7.97 2.23 -0.18
C ASN A 172 7.04 3.43 0.09
N PHE A 173 6.80 4.23 -0.95
CA PHE A 173 5.91 5.37 -0.88
C PHE A 173 5.36 5.75 -2.26
N GLU A 174 4.21 6.41 -2.26
CA GLU A 174 3.65 7.10 -3.42
C GLU A 174 3.39 8.57 -3.10
N LEU A 175 3.65 9.45 -4.08
CA LEU A 175 3.50 10.89 -3.98
C LEU A 175 2.65 11.40 -5.15
N HIS A 176 1.56 12.07 -4.82
CA HIS A 176 0.74 12.82 -5.77
C HIS A 176 1.01 14.32 -5.58
N VAL A 177 1.18 15.05 -6.69
CA VAL A 177 1.37 16.50 -6.71
C VAL A 177 0.29 17.12 -7.59
N ASP A 178 -0.38 18.17 -7.09
CA ASP A 178 -1.49 18.86 -7.74
C ASP A 178 -2.57 17.89 -8.28
N ASN A 179 -2.98 16.93 -7.44
CA ASN A 179 -3.95 15.87 -7.76
C ASN A 179 -3.52 14.93 -8.91
N LYS A 180 -2.23 14.87 -9.25
CA LYS A 180 -1.70 13.97 -10.29
C LYS A 180 -0.67 13.01 -9.71
N PRO A 181 -0.63 11.74 -10.17
CA PRO A 181 0.41 10.80 -9.80
C PRO A 181 1.78 11.32 -10.24
N PHE A 182 2.74 11.32 -9.30
CA PHE A 182 4.10 11.82 -9.54
C PHE A 182 5.15 10.73 -9.33
N ILE A 183 5.37 10.32 -8.07
CA ILE A 183 6.17 9.13 -7.72
C ILE A 183 5.19 8.02 -7.37
N VAL A 184 5.30 6.87 -8.02
CA VAL A 184 4.30 5.80 -7.97
C VAL A 184 4.96 4.47 -7.67
N ASP A 185 4.19 3.51 -7.16
CA ASP A 185 4.60 2.11 -7.23
C ASP A 185 4.54 1.63 -8.69
N THR A 186 5.29 0.58 -9.02
CA THR A 186 5.22 -0.04 -10.36
C THR A 186 3.90 -0.76 -10.59
N GLY A 187 3.26 -1.23 -9.51
CA GLY A 187 2.05 -2.03 -9.53
C GLY A 187 2.28 -3.43 -10.10
N ILE A 188 1.19 -4.20 -10.24
CA ILE A 188 1.24 -5.54 -10.81
C ILE A 188 0.53 -5.61 -12.15
N SER A 189 1.12 -6.32 -13.11
CA SER A 189 0.50 -6.55 -14.41
C SER A 189 0.14 -8.01 -14.65
N THR A 190 0.63 -8.94 -13.83
CA THR A 190 0.35 -10.37 -13.98
C THR A 190 0.31 -11.09 -12.64
N TYR A 191 -0.43 -12.20 -12.61
CA TYR A 191 -0.45 -13.19 -11.52
C TYR A 191 0.23 -14.50 -11.93
N GLU A 192 0.63 -14.61 -13.20
CA GLU A 192 1.33 -15.78 -13.71
C GLU A 192 2.70 -15.90 -13.05
N LYS A 193 3.09 -17.14 -12.72
CA LYS A 193 4.36 -17.42 -12.06
C LYS A 193 5.51 -17.35 -13.06
N ASN A 194 5.90 -16.13 -13.43
CA ASN A 194 6.96 -15.83 -14.38
C ASN A 194 7.97 -14.81 -13.81
N GLU A 195 9.01 -14.48 -14.57
CA GLU A 195 10.05 -13.53 -14.15
C GLU A 195 9.49 -12.11 -13.94
N LEU A 196 8.51 -11.70 -14.76
CA LEU A 196 7.86 -10.40 -14.63
C LEU A 196 7.19 -10.27 -13.26
N ARG A 197 6.44 -11.29 -12.82
CA ARG A 197 5.83 -11.33 -11.49
C ARG A 197 6.85 -11.28 -10.37
N GLN A 198 7.99 -11.97 -10.51
CA GLN A 198 9.03 -11.93 -9.48
C GLN A 198 9.67 -10.55 -9.38
N ARG A 199 9.91 -9.91 -10.53
CA ARG A 199 10.43 -8.55 -10.59
C ARG A 199 9.44 -7.54 -10.00
N GLU A 200 8.16 -7.61 -10.37
CA GLU A 200 7.11 -6.69 -9.85
C GLU A 200 7.01 -6.74 -8.32
N ARG A 201 7.41 -7.84 -7.67
CA ARG A 201 7.42 -7.99 -6.21
C ARG A 201 8.76 -7.72 -5.55
N SER A 202 9.80 -7.44 -6.34
CA SER A 202 11.17 -7.26 -5.85
C SER A 202 11.41 -5.83 -5.37
N THR A 203 12.36 -5.65 -4.46
CA THR A 203 12.67 -4.37 -3.82
C THR A 203 13.07 -3.27 -4.82
N GLU A 204 13.70 -3.63 -5.95
CA GLU A 204 14.04 -2.69 -7.02
C GLU A 204 12.83 -2.08 -7.73
N SER A 205 11.66 -2.73 -7.66
CA SER A 205 10.40 -2.24 -8.26
C SER A 205 9.64 -1.28 -7.35
N HIS A 206 10.21 -0.90 -6.20
CA HIS A 206 9.57 -0.04 -5.22
C HIS A 206 10.46 1.15 -4.90
N ASN A 207 9.88 2.21 -4.35
CA ASN A 207 10.60 3.45 -4.03
C ASN A 207 11.37 3.32 -2.72
N THR A 208 12.25 2.32 -2.61
CA THR A 208 13.03 1.97 -1.41
C THR A 208 14.47 1.60 -1.75
N VAL A 209 15.24 1.05 -0.79
CA VAL A 209 16.67 0.76 -0.92
C VAL A 209 16.93 -0.72 -1.13
N VAL A 210 17.73 -1.03 -2.16
CA VAL A 210 18.33 -2.34 -2.44
C VAL A 210 19.78 -2.35 -1.96
N ILE A 211 20.18 -3.41 -1.26
CA ILE A 211 21.56 -3.60 -0.77
C ILE A 211 22.15 -4.85 -1.43
N ASN A 212 23.34 -4.72 -2.05
CA ASN A 212 24.02 -5.80 -2.76
C ASN A 212 23.07 -6.61 -3.68
N ASP A 213 22.24 -5.91 -4.46
CA ASP A 213 21.28 -6.49 -5.41
C ASP A 213 20.36 -7.57 -4.80
N THR A 214 20.06 -7.46 -3.49
CA THR A 214 19.24 -8.41 -2.73
C THR A 214 17.93 -7.75 -2.30
N ASN A 215 16.83 -8.53 -2.27
CA ASN A 215 15.56 -8.06 -1.73
C ASN A 215 15.57 -8.00 -0.20
N GLN A 216 14.89 -7.01 0.37
CA GLN A 216 14.71 -6.89 1.82
C GLN A 216 13.79 -7.98 2.42
N SER A 217 12.93 -8.58 1.59
CA SER A 217 12.08 -9.72 1.93
C SER A 217 12.18 -10.76 0.81
N GLN A 218 12.20 -12.04 1.19
CA GLN A 218 12.40 -13.14 0.26
C GLN A 218 11.11 -13.46 -0.50
N VAL A 219 10.90 -12.84 -1.65
CA VAL A 219 9.86 -13.20 -2.62
C VAL A 219 10.36 -14.33 -3.52
N TRP A 220 10.01 -15.59 -3.22
CA TRP A 220 10.61 -16.78 -3.86
C TRP A 220 9.67 -17.59 -4.76
N GLY A 221 8.43 -17.15 -4.91
CA GLY A 221 7.40 -17.79 -5.74
C GLY A 221 6.23 -16.81 -5.87
N GLY A 222 5.42 -16.89 -6.93
CA GLY A 222 4.45 -15.82 -7.28
C GLY A 222 3.47 -15.37 -6.18
N PHE A 223 3.27 -16.18 -5.13
CA PHE A 223 2.45 -15.88 -3.95
C PHE A 223 3.10 -16.36 -2.64
N ARG A 224 4.44 -16.35 -2.57
CA ARG A 224 5.18 -16.85 -1.39
C ARG A 224 6.22 -15.84 -0.95
N VAL A 225 6.23 -15.57 0.35
CA VAL A 225 7.26 -14.76 1.02
C VAL A 225 7.87 -15.59 2.15
N GLY A 226 9.19 -15.75 2.11
CA GLY A 226 9.99 -16.48 3.07
C GLY A 226 10.42 -15.60 4.24
N GLU A 227 11.72 -15.42 4.41
CA GLU A 227 12.25 -14.43 5.36
C GLU A 227 11.78 -13.01 5.00
N ARG A 228 11.45 -12.20 6.01
CA ARG A 228 10.81 -10.89 5.83
C ARG A 228 11.59 -9.83 6.58
N ALA A 229 11.66 -8.64 6.00
CA ALA A 229 11.95 -7.44 6.75
C ALA A 229 10.91 -7.26 7.86
N LYS A 230 11.39 -7.05 9.08
CA LYS A 230 10.59 -6.69 10.24
C LYS A 230 11.00 -5.33 10.73
N ILE A 231 10.01 -4.50 11.02
CA ILE A 231 10.21 -3.21 11.70
C ILE A 231 10.65 -3.49 13.13
N ILE A 232 11.86 -3.04 13.49
CA ILE A 232 12.47 -3.24 14.82
C ILE A 232 12.48 -1.96 15.66
N GLU A 233 12.33 -0.80 15.02
CA GLU A 233 12.21 0.49 15.68
C GLU A 233 11.28 1.37 14.85
N ILE A 234 10.35 2.07 15.50
CA ILE A 234 9.51 3.08 14.86
C ILE A 234 9.28 4.23 15.84
N ARG A 235 9.41 5.46 15.33
CA ARG A 235 9.08 6.68 16.08
C ARG A 235 8.42 7.66 15.13
N GLU A 236 7.36 8.30 15.59
CA GLU A 236 6.63 9.29 14.81
C GLU A 236 6.22 10.50 15.63
N ASN A 237 6.04 11.61 14.91
CA ASN A 237 5.32 12.79 15.36
C ASN A 237 4.49 13.29 14.17
N GLU A 238 3.76 14.40 14.36
CA GLU A 238 2.79 14.91 13.39
C GLU A 238 3.29 15.00 11.94
N ASN A 239 4.54 15.40 11.72
CA ASN A 239 5.09 15.67 10.37
C ASN A 239 6.33 14.83 10.04
N GLN A 240 6.59 13.78 10.83
CA GLN A 240 7.78 12.97 10.67
C GLN A 240 7.56 11.55 11.17
N ILE A 241 8.01 10.58 10.38
CA ILE A 241 8.10 9.18 10.79
C ILE A 241 9.52 8.68 10.48
N ILE A 242 10.08 7.93 11.42
CA ILE A 242 11.36 7.24 11.24
C ILE A 242 11.21 5.80 11.72
N ALA A 243 11.62 4.86 10.89
CA ALA A 243 11.57 3.44 11.22
C ALA A 243 12.85 2.74 10.76
N CYS A 244 13.15 1.60 11.38
CA CYS A 244 14.27 0.73 11.06
C CYS A 244 13.79 -0.71 10.87
N HIS A 245 14.30 -1.42 9.87
CA HIS A 245 14.00 -2.82 9.65
C HIS A 245 15.24 -3.73 9.54
N ASP A 246 15.03 -5.02 9.77
CA ASP A 246 16.07 -6.05 9.79
C ASP A 246 16.20 -6.87 8.49
N GLY A 247 15.52 -6.48 7.41
CA GLY A 247 15.50 -7.22 6.12
C GLY A 247 16.86 -7.57 5.51
N TYR A 248 17.93 -6.83 5.86
CA TYR A 248 19.30 -7.08 5.39
C TYR A 248 20.24 -7.62 6.48
N LYS A 249 19.70 -8.14 7.60
CA LYS A 249 20.52 -8.61 8.72
C LYS A 249 21.51 -9.72 8.34
N ASN A 250 21.17 -10.56 7.36
CA ASN A 250 22.08 -11.60 6.85
C ASN A 250 23.32 -11.01 6.15
N LEU A 251 23.21 -9.77 5.64
CA LEU A 251 24.33 -8.99 5.12
C LEU A 251 25.03 -8.17 6.23
N GLY A 252 24.53 -8.21 7.46
CA GLY A 252 25.03 -7.42 8.59
C GLY A 252 24.64 -5.94 8.51
N VAL A 253 23.51 -5.62 7.88
CA VAL A 253 23.02 -4.25 7.69
C VAL A 253 21.56 -4.11 8.10
N PHE A 254 21.22 -3.01 8.76
CA PHE A 254 19.85 -2.58 9.03
C PHE A 254 19.58 -1.31 8.22
N HIS A 255 18.38 -1.20 7.65
CA HIS A 255 17.97 -0.01 6.91
C HIS A 255 17.03 0.80 7.78
N LYS A 256 17.38 2.07 7.99
CA LYS A 256 16.55 3.05 8.69
C LYS A 256 16.13 4.15 7.73
N ARG A 257 14.83 4.38 7.60
CA ARG A 257 14.28 5.45 6.76
C ARG A 257 13.51 6.46 7.59
N LEU A 258 13.72 7.74 7.29
CA LEU A 258 12.96 8.87 7.81
C LEU A 258 12.22 9.56 6.66
N PHE A 259 10.94 9.83 6.86
CA PHE A 259 10.17 10.80 6.07
C PHE A 259 9.86 12.00 6.95
N LYS A 260 10.13 13.20 6.43
CA LYS A 260 9.76 14.46 7.06
C LYS A 260 9.04 15.34 6.06
N THR A 261 7.79 15.67 6.37
CA THR A 261 6.91 16.46 5.52
C THR A 261 6.84 17.91 6.00
N ARG A 262 6.72 18.83 5.04
CA ARG A 262 6.48 20.26 5.23
C ARG A 262 5.59 20.75 4.10
N LYS A 263 4.97 21.92 4.24
CA LYS A 263 4.00 22.47 3.25
C LYS A 263 4.39 22.33 1.78
N LYS A 264 5.67 22.54 1.43
CA LYS A 264 6.20 22.49 0.06
C LYS A 264 7.40 21.54 -0.12
N ASN A 265 7.79 20.82 0.92
CA ASN A 265 9.01 20.03 0.90
C ASN A 265 8.82 18.68 1.57
N ILE A 266 9.41 17.65 0.99
CA ILE A 266 9.53 16.32 1.58
C ILE A 266 11.01 16.00 1.68
N LYS A 267 11.46 15.58 2.86
CA LYS A 267 12.81 15.11 3.08
C LYS A 267 12.78 13.65 3.47
N ILE A 268 13.40 12.82 2.64
CA ILE A 268 13.61 11.40 2.89
C ILE A 268 15.07 11.21 3.27
N LYS A 269 15.34 10.44 4.32
CA LYS A 269 16.69 10.03 4.68
C LYS A 269 16.77 8.53 4.83
N ASP A 270 17.71 7.93 4.13
CA ASP A 270 18.08 6.54 4.24
C ASP A 270 19.40 6.42 4.98
N PHE A 271 19.44 5.57 6.01
CA PHE A 271 20.65 5.23 6.75
C PHE A 271 20.85 3.72 6.72
N LEU A 272 22.07 3.30 6.39
CA LEU A 272 22.52 1.91 6.43
C LEU A 272 23.39 1.72 7.66
N ILE A 273 22.88 0.96 8.63
CA ILE A 273 23.51 0.77 9.93
C ILE A 273 24.16 -0.61 9.94
N GLY A 274 25.47 -0.67 10.18
CA GLY A 274 26.23 -1.93 10.24
C GLY A 274 27.40 -1.93 9.26
N LYS A 275 27.54 -3.00 8.47
CA LYS A 275 28.63 -3.10 7.47
C LYS A 275 28.49 -2.03 6.39
N LYS A 276 29.63 -1.51 5.92
CA LYS A 276 29.67 -0.64 4.74
C LYS A 276 29.44 -1.49 3.49
N VAL A 277 28.42 -1.12 2.73
CA VAL A 277 27.92 -1.84 1.55
C VAL A 277 27.55 -0.83 0.48
N ASP A 278 27.50 -1.28 -0.77
CA ASP A 278 26.92 -0.52 -1.86
C ASP A 278 25.39 -0.68 -1.85
N ALA A 279 24.69 0.42 -2.05
CA ALA A 279 23.23 0.44 -2.05
C ALA A 279 22.68 1.32 -3.16
N LYS A 280 21.46 0.97 -3.59
CA LYS A 280 20.73 1.68 -4.64
C LYS A 280 19.35 2.06 -4.09
N ALA A 281 18.99 3.34 -4.17
CA ALA A 281 17.62 3.79 -3.94
C ALA A 281 16.93 3.99 -5.30
N TYR A 282 15.66 3.60 -5.39
CA TYR A 282 14.88 3.77 -6.61
C TYR A 282 13.79 4.85 -6.44
N ILE A 283 13.56 5.63 -7.50
CA ILE A 283 12.47 6.61 -7.58
C ILE A 283 11.76 6.44 -8.93
N HIS A 284 10.56 5.86 -8.89
CA HIS A 284 9.75 5.53 -10.05
C HIS A 284 8.78 6.66 -10.35
N PHE A 285 8.90 7.26 -11.55
CA PHE A 285 7.99 8.31 -11.98
C PHE A 285 6.81 7.75 -12.76
N HIS A 286 5.63 8.34 -12.57
CA HIS A 286 4.46 8.00 -13.36
C HIS A 286 4.69 8.32 -14.86
N PRO A 287 4.13 7.55 -15.82
CA PRO A 287 4.36 7.77 -17.27
C PRO A 287 3.95 9.14 -17.83
N CYS A 288 3.23 9.96 -17.06
CA CYS A 288 2.93 11.35 -17.43
C CYS A 288 4.12 12.30 -17.22
N ILE A 289 5.11 11.91 -16.41
CA ILE A 289 6.30 12.69 -16.11
C ILE A 289 7.38 12.32 -17.13
N ARG A 290 7.65 13.23 -18.06
CA ARG A 290 8.51 13.01 -19.23
C ARG A 290 9.71 13.95 -19.26
N ASN A 291 9.52 15.16 -18.75
CA ASN A 291 10.49 16.25 -18.83
C ASN A 291 11.40 16.26 -17.58
N ILE A 292 12.28 15.26 -17.51
CA ILE A 292 13.21 15.03 -16.39
C ILE A 292 14.63 15.39 -16.81
N PHE A 293 15.15 16.48 -16.24
CA PHE A 293 16.52 16.97 -16.49
C PHE A 293 17.38 16.70 -15.28
N ILE A 294 18.54 16.07 -15.49
CA ILE A 294 19.47 15.68 -14.43
C ILE A 294 20.75 16.53 -14.57
N THR A 295 21.09 17.27 -13.53
CA THR A 295 22.31 18.08 -13.43
C THR A 295 23.07 17.69 -12.16
N SER A 296 24.07 16.81 -12.31
CA SER A 296 24.80 16.24 -11.18
C SER A 296 23.83 15.58 -10.18
N ASN A 297 23.64 16.17 -9.00
CA ASN A 297 22.77 15.68 -7.94
C ASN A 297 21.40 16.39 -7.86
N HIS A 298 21.05 17.21 -8.86
CA HIS A 298 19.77 17.92 -8.95
C HIS A 298 18.96 17.43 -10.13
N ILE A 299 17.67 17.19 -9.90
CA ILE A 299 16.72 16.72 -10.89
C ILE A 299 15.63 17.78 -10.97
N HIS A 300 15.38 18.29 -12.17
CA HIS A 300 14.32 19.26 -12.45
C HIS A 300 13.22 18.59 -13.28
N LEU A 301 11.98 18.67 -12.80
CA LEU A 301 10.81 18.05 -13.40
C LEU A 301 9.83 19.14 -13.85
N LEU A 302 9.90 19.50 -15.14
CA LEU A 302 9.14 20.63 -15.70
C LEU A 302 7.62 20.39 -15.73
N ASP A 303 7.18 19.12 -15.74
CA ASP A 303 5.77 18.77 -15.84
C ASP A 303 4.94 19.20 -14.60
N ILE A 304 5.60 19.41 -13.45
CA ILE A 304 4.95 19.74 -12.17
C ILE A 304 5.70 20.82 -11.34
N ASP A 305 6.66 21.53 -11.94
CA ASP A 305 7.54 22.51 -11.25
C ASP A 305 8.08 21.98 -9.91
N CYS A 306 8.78 20.84 -10.00
CA CYS A 306 9.34 20.14 -8.86
C CYS A 306 10.85 19.93 -9.04
N HIS A 307 11.58 20.01 -7.93
CA HIS A 307 13.00 19.67 -7.87
C HIS A 307 13.23 18.51 -6.92
N ILE A 308 14.17 17.64 -7.26
CA ILE A 308 14.70 16.62 -6.35
C ILE A 308 16.21 16.84 -6.23
N GLN A 309 16.71 16.96 -5.00
CA GLN A 309 18.14 17.03 -4.71
C GLN A 309 18.56 15.81 -3.91
N PHE A 310 19.58 15.11 -4.40
CA PHE A 310 20.21 14.01 -3.68
C PHE A 310 21.49 14.48 -2.99
N LYS A 311 21.73 14.02 -1.77
CA LYS A 311 22.99 14.21 -1.05
C LYS A 311 23.38 12.91 -0.36
N GLY A 312 24.60 12.46 -0.56
CA GLY A 312 25.11 11.21 0.01
C GLY A 312 26.57 11.02 -0.39
N THR A 313 27.18 9.94 0.08
CA THR A 313 28.55 9.57 -0.31
C THR A 313 28.53 8.60 -1.50
N SER A 314 29.53 8.70 -2.38
CA SER A 314 29.63 7.88 -3.61
C SER A 314 28.38 7.95 -4.51
N LEU A 315 27.79 9.16 -4.60
CA LEU A 315 26.52 9.37 -5.29
C LEU A 315 26.68 9.18 -6.80
N MET A 316 25.91 8.27 -7.38
CA MET A 316 25.73 8.11 -8.82
C MET A 316 24.25 8.01 -9.14
N ILE A 317 23.77 8.76 -10.12
CA ILE A 317 22.36 8.79 -10.52
C ILE A 317 22.27 8.31 -11.95
N GLU A 318 21.54 7.21 -12.16
CA GLU A 318 21.28 6.65 -13.48
C GLU A 318 19.80 6.77 -13.82
N LYS A 319 19.52 7.28 -15.02
CA LYS A 319 18.17 7.30 -15.59
C LYS A 319 17.93 5.98 -16.32
N LYS A 320 17.03 5.16 -15.80
CA LYS A 320 16.63 3.87 -16.40
C LYS A 320 15.16 3.89 -16.81
N THR A 321 14.73 2.82 -17.46
CA THR A 321 13.33 2.61 -17.82
C THR A 321 12.76 1.41 -17.10
N TYR A 322 11.50 1.51 -16.69
CA TYR A 322 10.73 0.41 -16.11
C TYR A 322 9.36 0.30 -16.82
N ASN A 323 8.61 -0.77 -16.54
CA ASN A 323 7.25 -0.95 -17.03
C ASN A 323 6.26 -0.63 -15.90
N TYR A 324 5.51 0.47 -16.03
CA TYR A 324 4.43 0.82 -15.13
C TYR A 324 3.18 0.03 -15.48
N ALA A 325 2.52 -0.58 -14.49
CA ALA A 325 1.28 -1.33 -14.68
C ALA A 325 0.04 -0.42 -14.55
N PHE A 326 -0.62 -0.15 -15.67
CA PHE A 326 -1.94 0.51 -15.67
C PHE A 326 -3.08 -0.44 -15.27
N GLY A 327 -2.81 -1.74 -15.27
CA GLY A 327 -3.75 -2.79 -14.93
C GLY A 327 -3.23 -4.13 -15.45
N PHE A 328 -4.05 -5.16 -15.28
CA PHE A 328 -3.71 -6.51 -15.69
C PHE A 328 -3.40 -6.57 -17.19
N ASN A 329 -2.24 -7.15 -17.55
CA ASN A 329 -1.68 -7.24 -18.89
C ASN A 329 -1.56 -5.91 -19.65
N LYS A 330 -1.53 -4.78 -18.94
CA LYS A 330 -1.44 -3.43 -19.52
C LYS A 330 -0.29 -2.67 -18.89
N THR A 331 0.84 -2.62 -19.57
CA THR A 331 2.03 -1.89 -19.13
C THR A 331 2.43 -0.78 -20.09
N GLN A 332 3.10 0.23 -19.56
CA GLN A 332 3.73 1.29 -20.35
C GLN A 332 5.13 1.57 -19.81
N LYS A 333 6.08 1.82 -20.72
CA LYS A 333 7.42 2.28 -20.31
C LYS A 333 7.35 3.63 -19.61
N SER A 334 8.09 3.76 -18.51
CA SER A 334 8.30 5.00 -17.78
C SER A 334 9.73 5.09 -17.27
N ILE A 335 10.06 6.18 -16.57
CA ILE A 335 11.40 6.51 -16.10
C ILE A 335 11.52 6.18 -14.61
N VAL A 336 12.60 5.50 -14.25
CA VAL A 336 13.04 5.32 -12.86
C VAL A 336 14.44 5.92 -12.70
N LEU A 337 14.69 6.57 -11.58
CA LEU A 337 16.05 6.93 -11.18
C LEU A 337 16.59 5.87 -10.24
N GLU A 338 17.73 5.31 -10.59
CA GLU A 338 18.56 4.52 -9.69
C GLU A 338 19.63 5.44 -9.08
N VAL A 339 19.65 5.53 -7.76
CA VAL A 339 20.57 6.39 -7.02
C VAL A 339 21.48 5.53 -6.18
N SER A 340 22.71 5.32 -6.64
CA SER A 340 23.73 4.60 -5.90
C SER A 340 24.34 5.49 -4.81
N PHE A 341 24.56 4.94 -3.62
CA PHE A 341 25.14 5.65 -2.48
C PHE A 341 25.79 4.69 -1.47
N LYS A 342 26.53 5.25 -0.51
CA LYS A 342 27.04 4.55 0.68
C LYS A 342 26.59 5.24 1.97
N GLU A 343 26.28 4.43 2.97
CA GLU A 343 25.98 4.79 4.37
C GLU A 343 24.72 5.66 4.58
N GLU A 344 24.66 6.87 3.99
CA GLU A 344 23.51 7.78 4.08
C GLU A 344 23.14 8.35 2.70
N LEU A 345 21.84 8.40 2.43
CA LEU A 345 21.24 9.16 1.33
C LEU A 345 20.18 10.10 1.87
N ILE A 346 20.22 11.35 1.42
CA ILE A 346 19.20 12.36 1.64
C ILE A 346 18.57 12.67 0.29
N THR A 347 17.25 12.48 0.19
CA THR A 347 16.42 12.90 -0.95
C THR A 347 15.55 14.06 -0.50
N ALA A 348 15.78 15.24 -1.06
CA ALA A 348 14.99 16.44 -0.79
C ALA A 348 14.12 16.76 -2.02
N ILE A 349 12.80 16.68 -1.86
CA ILE A 349 11.81 17.00 -2.89
C ILE A 349 11.21 18.37 -2.55
N SER A 350 11.27 19.31 -3.48
CA SER A 350 10.73 20.67 -3.36
C SER A 350 9.69 20.90 -4.45
N ILE A 351 8.47 21.26 -4.04
CA ILE A 351 7.32 21.51 -4.90
C ILE A 351 7.03 23.02 -4.87
N ASN A 352 7.33 23.73 -5.97
CA ASN A 352 7.48 25.19 -5.98
C ASN A 352 6.18 25.98 -6.03
#